data_AF-A0AAP9RBT8-F1
#
_entry.id   AF-A0AAP9RBT8-F1
#
_cell.length_a   1.000
_cell.length_b   1.000
_cell.length_c   1.000
_cell.angle_alpha   90.00
_cell.angle_beta   90.00
_cell.angle_gamma   90.00
#
_symmetry.space_group_name_H-M   'P 1'
#
loop_
_entity.id
_entity.type
_entity.pdbx_description
1 polymer ?
#
loop_
_entity_poly.entity_id
_entity_poly.type
_entity_poly.pdbx_seq_one_letter_code
_entity_poly.pdbx_strand_id
1 'polypeptide(L)'
;MLIVVKEIIKMDSINQNNYKQVSEYNLMKVIAIILVVIGHSTYLKISGVDYSQFFGQTLQVEFGKNVQRIVDIIYIFHMALFFAVSGSVYYIQKNKLNKYKNAKELIINKIKRLMIPYILVGILYVIPIKVISRFYSTNYFANAIFYDMLNGIGHLWFLFTLFWIFILFYFLEKYIYNNNKYIFWVIVLITYFFNDIIYNFMPNGLKSNVQYVIFFCIGYFFEIIREKYNNSKCMVVNTIILSVVVYVLYYAQKNINFKYAQLLILLFVKILLILIVYNISYLLNKYLKISKLKLYEKLYKYNFDIYLFHDPLNYLFLYIASLILIKIQNQNLIQTQVFSFFMIFILRFVINIFICIFIAVVINKFKQYKKLRRKLLCWCGVMFVLCFGMVIYDNYNNIHRTNKIYAPRLGDNFTTINLTDENWTNGVSNTMNILLFENNEVNISILKNAKLVKYNNINKGIQNIKEIDNSWIYLELDNRENIEQFAYPNKIQVLK
;
A
#
# COMPACT_ATOMS: atom_id res chain seq x y z
N MET A 1 5.14 -9.68 -37.44
CA MET A 1 4.60 -9.82 -36.05
C MET A 1 5.01 -11.14 -35.35
N LEU A 2 5.11 -12.28 -36.06
CA LEU A 2 5.63 -13.56 -35.51
C LEU A 2 7.15 -13.54 -35.20
N ILE A 3 7.93 -12.76 -35.95
CA ILE A 3 9.38 -12.57 -35.73
C ILE A 3 9.64 -11.82 -34.41
N VAL A 4 8.85 -10.79 -34.10
CA VAL A 4 8.93 -10.03 -32.85
C VAL A 4 8.62 -10.91 -31.63
N VAL A 5 7.75 -11.92 -31.76
CA VAL A 5 7.46 -12.85 -30.64
C VAL A 5 8.52 -13.94 -30.51
N LYS A 6 9.14 -14.39 -31.61
CA LYS A 6 10.33 -15.25 -31.56
C LYS A 6 11.52 -14.53 -30.93
N GLU A 7 11.74 -13.24 -31.23
CA GLU A 7 12.79 -12.43 -30.61
C GLU A 7 12.54 -12.14 -29.12
N ILE A 8 11.29 -11.97 -28.68
CA ILE A 8 10.97 -11.83 -27.24
C ILE A 8 11.33 -13.11 -26.47
N ILE A 9 11.07 -14.29 -27.04
CA ILE A 9 11.37 -15.57 -26.41
C ILE A 9 12.87 -15.87 -26.48
N LYS A 10 13.54 -15.55 -27.60
CA LYS A 10 15.00 -15.60 -27.69
C LYS A 10 15.65 -14.58 -26.74
N MET A 11 15.08 -13.39 -26.53
CA MET A 11 15.59 -12.41 -25.56
C MET A 11 15.45 -12.91 -24.13
N ASP A 12 14.37 -13.59 -23.75
CA ASP A 12 14.22 -14.12 -22.40
C ASP A 12 15.17 -15.31 -22.13
N SER A 13 15.57 -16.07 -23.17
CA SER A 13 16.54 -17.18 -23.04
C SER A 13 18.00 -16.79 -23.31
N ILE A 14 18.28 -15.73 -24.08
CA ILE A 14 19.64 -15.28 -24.45
C ILE A 14 20.17 -14.20 -23.47
N ASN A 15 19.30 -13.42 -22.79
CA ASN A 15 19.75 -12.39 -21.84
C ASN A 15 20.29 -12.92 -20.50
N GLN A 16 20.39 -14.24 -20.31
CA GLN A 16 21.05 -14.83 -19.15
C GLN A 16 22.56 -15.00 -19.31
N ASN A 17 23.11 -14.82 -20.51
CA ASN A 17 24.55 -14.97 -20.74
C ASN A 17 25.22 -13.63 -21.10
N ASN A 18 26.13 -13.22 -20.22
CA ASN A 18 27.28 -12.31 -20.43
C ASN A 18 27.19 -10.82 -20.11
N TYR A 19 26.24 -10.38 -19.28
CA TYR A 19 26.51 -9.23 -18.38
C TYR A 19 25.97 -9.51 -16.98
N LYS A 20 26.87 -9.48 -16.00
CA LYS A 20 26.57 -9.74 -14.58
C LYS A 20 25.52 -8.74 -14.11
N GLN A 21 24.33 -9.22 -13.74
CA GLN A 21 23.39 -8.41 -12.96
C GLN A 21 24.11 -7.91 -11.70
N VAL A 22 23.93 -6.64 -11.36
CA VAL A 22 24.53 -6.04 -10.16
C VAL A 22 23.81 -6.61 -8.93
N SER A 23 24.51 -7.43 -8.16
CA SER A 23 23.93 -8.21 -7.05
C SER A 23 23.41 -7.31 -5.93
N GLU A 24 24.01 -6.14 -5.75
CA GLU A 24 23.59 -5.10 -4.82
C GLU A 24 22.20 -4.58 -5.17
N TYR A 25 21.95 -4.24 -6.43
CA TYR A 25 20.62 -3.79 -6.86
C TYR A 25 19.57 -4.89 -6.81
N ASN A 26 19.96 -6.15 -7.03
CA ASN A 26 19.06 -7.28 -6.87
C ASN A 26 18.66 -7.46 -5.40
N LEU A 27 19.61 -7.30 -4.47
CA LEU A 27 19.33 -7.33 -3.04
C LEU A 27 18.50 -6.13 -2.57
N MET A 28 18.76 -4.91 -3.07
CA MET A 28 17.93 -3.75 -2.79
C MET A 28 16.47 -3.96 -3.21
N LYS A 29 16.22 -4.62 -4.35
CA LYS A 29 14.85 -4.98 -4.73
C LYS A 29 14.21 -5.90 -3.70
N VAL A 30 14.88 -6.99 -3.33
CA VAL A 30 14.36 -7.93 -2.32
C VAL A 30 14.05 -7.21 -1.00
N ILE A 31 14.97 -6.37 -0.53
CA ILE A 31 14.77 -5.55 0.67
C ILE A 31 13.53 -4.66 0.48
N ALA A 32 13.42 -3.92 -0.62
CA ALA A 32 12.30 -3.03 -0.89
C ALA A 32 10.94 -3.76 -0.90
N ILE A 33 10.86 -4.97 -1.46
CA ILE A 33 9.63 -5.77 -1.44
C ILE A 33 9.30 -6.20 -0.02
N ILE A 34 10.29 -6.69 0.74
CA ILE A 34 10.07 -7.09 2.14
C ILE A 34 9.55 -5.90 2.96
N LEU A 35 10.16 -4.73 2.80
CA LEU A 35 9.73 -3.50 3.48
C LEU A 35 8.28 -3.13 3.13
N VAL A 36 7.87 -3.24 1.87
CA VAL A 36 6.47 -2.99 1.46
C VAL A 36 5.51 -4.00 2.09
N VAL A 37 5.85 -5.30 2.07
CA VAL A 37 4.98 -6.32 2.65
C VAL A 37 4.85 -6.08 4.16
N ILE A 38 5.92 -5.75 4.88
CA ILE A 38 5.87 -5.35 6.30
C ILE A 38 4.93 -4.16 6.48
N GLY A 39 5.14 -3.11 5.69
CA GLY A 39 4.35 -1.89 5.75
C GLY A 39 2.87 -2.08 5.46
N HIS A 40 2.51 -3.02 4.60
CA HIS A 40 1.12 -3.38 4.30
C HIS A 40 0.54 -4.44 5.26
N SER A 41 1.38 -5.10 6.06
CA SER A 41 0.93 -6.07 7.06
C SER A 41 0.38 -5.42 8.32
N THR A 42 0.62 -4.13 8.53
CA THR A 42 0.29 -3.41 9.77
C THR A 42 -0.91 -2.48 9.66
N TYR A 43 -1.33 -2.06 8.46
CA TYR A 43 -2.54 -1.25 8.34
C TYR A 43 -3.77 -2.07 8.80
N LEU A 44 -4.65 -1.40 9.55
CA LEU A 44 -5.97 -1.93 9.97
C LEU A 44 -7.11 -1.16 9.30
N LYS A 45 -6.82 0.06 8.84
CA LYS A 45 -7.73 0.89 8.04
C LYS A 45 -7.28 0.85 6.60
N ILE A 46 -8.17 0.40 5.71
CA ILE A 46 -7.84 0.26 4.29
C ILE A 46 -8.95 0.88 3.47
N SER A 47 -8.71 2.10 2.98
CA SER A 47 -9.48 2.83 1.96
C SER A 47 -10.97 2.48 1.85
N GLY A 48 -11.70 2.52 2.96
CA GLY A 48 -13.13 2.17 3.02
C GLY A 48 -13.46 1.21 4.16
N VAL A 49 -12.65 0.19 4.42
CA VAL A 49 -12.91 -0.78 5.49
C VAL A 49 -12.03 -0.51 6.71
N ASP A 50 -12.66 -0.41 7.88
CA ASP A 50 -11.99 -0.19 9.15
C ASP A 50 -12.05 -1.46 10.01
N TYR A 51 -10.92 -2.15 10.14
CA TYR A 51 -10.80 -3.32 11.02
C TYR A 51 -10.30 -2.95 12.43
N SER A 52 -10.15 -1.66 12.76
CA SER A 52 -9.64 -1.22 14.07
C SER A 52 -10.58 -1.58 15.21
N GLN A 53 -11.87 -1.79 14.96
CA GLN A 53 -12.80 -2.25 15.99
C GLN A 53 -12.45 -3.66 16.49
N PHE A 54 -11.89 -4.51 15.62
CA PHE A 54 -11.50 -5.88 15.96
C PHE A 54 -10.05 -5.96 16.44
N PHE A 55 -9.18 -5.11 15.92
CA PHE A 55 -7.73 -5.25 16.08
C PHE A 55 -7.01 -4.01 16.60
N GLY A 56 -7.69 -2.88 16.79
CA GLY A 56 -7.09 -1.58 17.13
C GLY A 56 -6.33 -1.61 18.46
N GLN A 57 -6.83 -2.35 19.44
CA GLN A 57 -6.16 -2.53 20.73
C GLN A 57 -4.81 -3.25 20.59
N THR A 58 -4.62 -4.09 19.56
CA THR A 58 -3.34 -4.77 19.30
C THR A 58 -2.22 -3.84 18.82
N LEU A 59 -2.56 -2.67 18.25
CA LEU A 59 -1.56 -1.67 17.87
C LEU A 59 -1.25 -0.69 19.01
N GLN A 60 -2.12 -0.60 20.01
CA GLN A 60 -1.97 0.32 21.15
C GLN A 60 -1.03 -0.20 22.24
N VAL A 61 -0.72 -1.50 22.24
CA VAL A 61 0.33 -2.08 23.12
C VAL A 61 1.72 -1.58 22.73
N GLU A 62 2.65 -1.56 23.67
CA GLU A 62 3.99 -1.00 23.45
C GLU A 62 4.73 -1.65 22.26
N PHE A 63 4.56 -2.97 22.10
CA PHE A 63 5.10 -3.67 20.93
C PHE A 63 4.49 -3.17 19.61
N GLY A 64 3.17 -3.00 19.56
CA GLY A 64 2.44 -2.48 18.39
C GLY A 64 2.86 -1.05 18.03
N LYS A 65 3.07 -0.19 19.03
CA LYS A 65 3.61 1.17 18.83
C LYS A 65 5.01 1.13 18.22
N ASN A 66 5.88 0.25 18.69
CA ASN A 66 7.23 0.09 18.14
C ASN A 66 7.21 -0.42 16.69
N VAL A 67 6.33 -1.37 16.38
CA VAL A 67 6.11 -1.83 15.01
C VAL A 67 5.62 -0.69 14.11
N GLN A 68 4.67 0.13 14.59
CA GLN A 68 4.18 1.29 13.84
C GLN A 68 5.30 2.32 13.58
N ARG A 69 6.16 2.61 14.57
CA ARG A 69 7.32 3.50 14.38
C ARG A 69 8.27 2.98 13.28
N ILE A 70 8.51 1.67 13.24
CA ILE A 70 9.32 1.04 12.17
C ILE A 70 8.64 1.23 10.82
N VAL A 71 7.33 1.01 10.74
CA VAL A 71 6.54 1.21 9.52
C VAL A 71 6.60 2.66 9.06
N ASP A 72 6.45 3.63 9.95
CA ASP A 72 6.54 5.05 9.61
C ASP A 72 7.89 5.38 8.97
N ILE A 73 9.00 4.85 9.51
CA ILE A 73 10.34 4.99 8.92
C ILE A 73 10.41 4.36 7.53
N ILE A 74 9.83 3.17 7.34
CA ILE A 74 9.77 2.50 6.03
C ILE A 74 9.04 3.40 5.02
N TYR A 75 7.91 4.00 5.41
CA TYR A 75 7.08 4.85 4.56
C TYR A 75 7.76 6.15 4.13
N ILE A 76 8.81 6.59 4.81
CA ILE A 76 9.61 7.74 4.40
C ILE A 76 10.22 7.52 3.00
N PHE A 77 10.75 6.33 2.72
CA PHE A 77 11.68 6.16 1.59
C PHE A 77 11.47 4.91 0.73
N HIS A 78 10.70 3.90 1.15
CA HIS A 78 10.64 2.62 0.42
C HIS A 78 10.18 2.77 -1.05
N MET A 79 9.23 3.65 -1.35
CA MET A 79 8.85 3.93 -2.75
C MET A 79 9.95 4.65 -3.50
N ALA A 80 10.58 5.65 -2.89
CA ALA A 80 11.72 6.36 -3.48
C ALA A 80 12.87 5.39 -3.81
N LEU A 81 13.12 4.39 -2.95
CA LEU A 81 14.07 3.31 -3.17
C LEU A 81 13.74 2.49 -4.43
N PHE A 82 12.48 2.12 -4.65
CA PHE A 82 12.07 1.42 -5.88
C PHE A 82 12.35 2.22 -7.15
N PHE A 83 12.05 3.51 -7.14
CA PHE A 83 12.32 4.38 -8.29
C PHE A 83 13.83 4.55 -8.53
N ALA A 84 14.63 4.73 -7.47
CA ALA A 84 16.08 4.80 -7.58
C ALA A 84 16.68 3.51 -8.16
N VAL A 85 16.33 2.34 -7.62
CA VAL A 85 16.81 1.07 -8.16
C VAL A 85 16.38 0.88 -9.62
N SER A 86 15.17 1.32 -9.98
CA SER A 86 14.70 1.28 -11.37
C SER A 86 15.52 2.18 -12.29
N GLY A 87 15.92 3.37 -11.83
CA GLY A 87 16.82 4.28 -12.54
C GLY A 87 18.22 3.70 -12.73
N SER A 88 18.81 3.10 -11.71
CA SER A 88 20.13 2.45 -11.83
C SER A 88 20.10 1.29 -12.82
N VAL A 89 19.06 0.45 -12.75
CA VAL A 89 18.87 -0.66 -13.70
C VAL A 89 18.60 -0.13 -15.12
N TYR A 90 17.95 1.02 -15.25
CA TYR A 90 17.75 1.67 -16.54
C TYR A 90 19.08 2.07 -17.18
N TYR A 91 19.96 2.72 -16.44
CA TYR A 91 21.31 3.09 -16.90
C TYR A 91 22.06 1.86 -17.42
N ILE A 92 22.09 0.78 -16.65
CA ILE A 92 22.76 -0.46 -17.08
C ILE A 92 22.15 -0.96 -18.40
N GLN A 93 20.82 -1.06 -18.47
CA GLN A 93 20.17 -1.60 -19.67
C GLN A 93 20.38 -0.72 -20.90
N LYS A 94 20.29 0.60 -20.75
CA LYS A 94 20.42 1.54 -21.86
C LYS A 94 21.87 1.73 -22.27
N ASN A 95 22.74 2.10 -21.33
CA ASN A 95 24.10 2.58 -21.61
C ASN A 95 25.14 1.47 -21.61
N LYS A 96 24.99 0.43 -20.79
CA LYS A 96 25.93 -0.72 -20.75
C LYS A 96 25.51 -1.87 -21.67
N LEU A 97 24.20 -2.08 -21.85
CA LEU A 97 23.64 -3.19 -22.66
C LEU A 97 23.03 -2.75 -23.99
N ASN A 98 23.12 -1.47 -24.36
CA ASN A 98 22.60 -0.91 -25.61
C ASN A 98 21.13 -1.27 -25.92
N LYS A 99 20.30 -1.44 -24.88
CA LYS A 99 18.85 -1.63 -25.04
C LYS A 99 18.14 -0.29 -25.21
N TYR A 100 16.94 -0.33 -25.78
CA TYR A 100 16.08 0.86 -25.93
C TYR A 100 16.67 1.89 -26.89
N LYS A 101 17.07 1.45 -28.09
CA LYS A 101 17.70 2.30 -29.13
C LYS A 101 16.81 3.48 -29.53
N ASN A 102 15.49 3.29 -29.46
CA ASN A 102 14.50 4.33 -29.72
C ASN A 102 13.33 4.27 -28.72
N ALA A 103 12.54 5.34 -28.69
CA ALA A 103 11.37 5.46 -27.81
C ALA A 103 10.37 4.31 -28.01
N LYS A 104 10.16 3.86 -29.26
CA LYS A 104 9.24 2.77 -29.57
C LYS A 104 9.66 1.46 -28.90
N GLU A 105 10.94 1.11 -28.97
CA GLU A 105 11.49 -0.08 -28.32
C GLU A 105 11.34 0.00 -26.79
N LEU A 106 11.62 1.17 -26.21
CA LEU A 106 11.41 1.43 -24.78
C LEU A 106 9.96 1.22 -24.38
N ILE A 107 9.04 1.92 -25.04
CA ILE A 107 7.60 1.91 -24.74
C ILE A 107 7.07 0.47 -24.83
N ILE A 108 7.33 -0.23 -25.93
CA ILE A 108 6.85 -1.62 -26.12
C ILE A 108 7.37 -2.55 -25.02
N ASN A 109 8.65 -2.42 -24.65
CA ASN A 109 9.24 -3.24 -23.61
C ASN A 109 8.66 -2.95 -22.23
N LYS A 110 8.42 -1.67 -21.91
CA LYS A 110 7.82 -1.28 -20.62
C LYS A 110 6.33 -1.61 -20.55
N ILE A 111 5.57 -1.52 -21.64
CA ILE A 111 4.18 -2.00 -21.71
C ILE A 111 4.13 -3.49 -21.35
N LYS A 112 4.99 -4.31 -21.96
CA LYS A 112 5.04 -5.77 -21.69
C LYS A 112 5.41 -6.12 -20.26
N ARG A 113 6.30 -5.35 -19.65
CA ARG A 113 6.83 -5.63 -18.32
C ARG A 113 6.05 -4.99 -17.18
N LEU A 114 5.36 -3.88 -17.41
CA LEU A 114 4.69 -3.10 -16.35
C LEU A 114 3.19 -3.00 -16.60
N MET A 115 2.76 -2.51 -17.75
CA MET A 115 1.33 -2.23 -18.01
C MET A 115 0.51 -3.50 -18.16
N ILE A 116 1.05 -4.52 -18.84
CA ILE A 116 0.39 -5.80 -18.99
C ILE A 116 0.16 -6.48 -17.63
N PRO A 117 1.18 -6.62 -16.74
CA PRO A 117 0.94 -7.11 -15.39
C PRO A 117 -0.01 -6.24 -14.57
N TYR A 118 0.10 -4.91 -14.65
CA TYR A 118 -0.80 -3.96 -13.98
C TYR A 118 -2.27 -4.23 -14.34
N ILE A 119 -2.60 -4.31 -15.64
CA ILE A 119 -3.97 -4.52 -16.10
C ILE A 119 -4.47 -5.92 -15.76
N LEU A 120 -3.68 -6.96 -16.06
CA LEU A 120 -4.11 -8.34 -15.87
C LEU A 120 -4.30 -8.66 -14.39
N VAL A 121 -3.33 -8.31 -13.54
CA VAL A 121 -3.45 -8.56 -12.09
C VAL A 121 -4.52 -7.65 -11.49
N GLY A 122 -4.61 -6.40 -11.92
CA GLY A 122 -5.67 -5.50 -11.47
C GLY A 122 -7.07 -6.07 -11.68
N ILE A 123 -7.39 -6.46 -12.92
CA ILE A 123 -8.73 -6.93 -13.31
C ILE A 123 -9.00 -8.36 -12.82
N LEU A 124 -8.04 -9.28 -12.92
CA LEU A 124 -8.27 -10.70 -12.65
C LEU A 124 -7.98 -11.10 -11.21
N TYR A 125 -7.32 -10.26 -10.42
CA TYR A 125 -6.90 -10.60 -9.06
C TYR A 125 -7.28 -9.53 -8.04
N VAL A 126 -6.82 -8.28 -8.20
CA VAL A 126 -7.07 -7.22 -7.21
C VAL A 126 -8.55 -6.91 -7.06
N ILE A 127 -9.24 -6.60 -8.16
CA ILE A 127 -10.66 -6.23 -8.13
C ILE A 127 -11.52 -7.42 -7.63
N PRO A 128 -11.37 -8.66 -8.15
CA PRO A 128 -12.13 -9.80 -7.64
C PRO A 128 -11.92 -10.05 -6.15
N ILE A 129 -10.68 -9.97 -5.64
CA ILE A 129 -10.43 -10.17 -4.21
C ILE A 129 -11.08 -9.07 -3.38
N LYS A 130 -11.02 -7.81 -3.83
CA LYS A 130 -11.73 -6.70 -3.17
C LYS A 130 -13.25 -6.94 -3.12
N VAL A 131 -13.85 -7.43 -4.21
CA VAL A 131 -15.29 -7.79 -4.22
C VAL A 131 -15.59 -8.94 -3.26
N ILE A 132 -14.77 -10.01 -3.26
CA ILE A 132 -14.95 -11.18 -2.39
C ILE A 132 -14.80 -10.81 -0.90
N SER A 133 -13.85 -9.94 -0.58
CA SER A 133 -13.65 -9.36 0.76
C SER A 133 -14.66 -8.25 1.11
N ARG A 134 -15.70 -8.10 0.28
CA ARG A 134 -16.78 -7.13 0.37
C ARG A 134 -16.38 -5.66 0.22
N PHE A 135 -15.11 -5.34 -0.02
CA PHE A 135 -14.60 -3.96 -0.11
C PHE A 135 -15.39 -3.05 -1.07
N TYR A 136 -15.93 -3.61 -2.16
CA TYR A 136 -16.90 -2.95 -3.04
C TYR A 136 -18.31 -3.49 -2.81
N SER A 137 -19.33 -2.64 -2.97
CA SER A 137 -20.71 -3.12 -3.06
C SER A 137 -20.90 -3.99 -4.31
N THR A 138 -21.75 -5.01 -4.22
CA THR A 138 -21.96 -6.03 -5.25
C THR A 138 -22.36 -5.45 -6.61
N ASN A 139 -23.00 -4.29 -6.63
CA ASN A 139 -23.48 -3.63 -7.84
C ASN A 139 -22.44 -2.66 -8.46
N TYR A 140 -21.21 -2.58 -7.93
CA TYR A 140 -20.20 -1.61 -8.36
C TYR A 140 -19.08 -2.18 -9.24
N PHE A 141 -19.15 -3.47 -9.62
CA PHE A 141 -18.04 -4.16 -10.29
C PHE A 141 -17.58 -3.50 -11.59
N ALA A 142 -18.52 -3.17 -12.50
CA ALA A 142 -18.19 -2.55 -13.78
C ALA A 142 -17.57 -1.15 -13.58
N ASN A 143 -18.16 -0.34 -12.71
CA ASN A 143 -17.65 1.01 -12.41
C ASN A 143 -16.29 0.97 -11.69
N ALA A 144 -16.04 -0.03 -10.85
CA ALA A 144 -14.76 -0.24 -10.16
C ALA A 144 -13.62 -0.55 -11.14
N ILE A 145 -13.88 -1.35 -12.19
CA ILE A 145 -12.87 -1.64 -13.23
C ILE A 145 -12.39 -0.37 -13.90
N PHE A 146 -13.32 0.46 -14.39
CA PHE A 146 -12.97 1.71 -15.05
C PHE A 146 -12.29 2.65 -14.05
N TYR A 147 -12.91 2.91 -12.90
CA TYR A 147 -12.40 3.87 -11.91
C TYR A 147 -10.99 3.50 -11.38
N ASP A 148 -10.78 2.26 -10.97
CA ASP A 148 -9.50 1.84 -10.40
C ASP A 148 -8.39 1.78 -11.46
N MET A 149 -8.70 1.38 -12.70
CA MET A 149 -7.71 1.37 -13.79
C MET A 149 -7.08 2.75 -14.01
N LEU A 150 -7.88 3.79 -13.83
CA LEU A 150 -7.53 5.18 -14.12
C LEU A 150 -6.83 5.88 -12.94
N ASN A 151 -7.14 5.44 -11.73
CA ASN A 151 -6.65 6.03 -10.50
C ASN A 151 -5.41 5.33 -9.93
N GLY A 152 -4.97 4.24 -10.56
CA GLY A 152 -3.98 3.34 -9.98
C GLY A 152 -4.68 2.28 -9.14
N ILE A 153 -4.72 1.05 -9.64
CA ILE A 153 -5.45 -0.05 -8.97
C ILE A 153 -4.75 -0.43 -7.66
N GLY A 154 -5.24 0.09 -6.53
CA GLY A 154 -4.69 -0.21 -5.20
C GLY A 154 -3.18 0.03 -5.15
N HIS A 155 -2.41 -0.91 -4.60
CA HIS A 155 -0.94 -0.85 -4.52
C HIS A 155 -0.22 -0.87 -5.87
N LEU A 156 -0.91 -1.23 -6.97
CA LEU A 156 -0.32 -1.34 -8.31
C LEU A 156 -0.02 0.03 -8.96
N TRP A 157 -0.41 1.14 -8.33
CA TRP A 157 -0.12 2.51 -8.78
C TRP A 157 1.37 2.74 -9.11
N PHE A 158 2.27 2.04 -8.41
CA PHE A 158 3.71 2.13 -8.63
C PHE A 158 4.11 1.65 -10.03
N LEU A 159 3.51 0.56 -10.55
CA LEU A 159 3.78 0.09 -11.93
C LEU A 159 3.35 1.12 -12.97
N PHE A 160 2.15 1.69 -12.76
CA PHE A 160 1.61 2.73 -13.63
C PHE A 160 2.51 3.96 -13.65
N THR A 161 2.90 4.47 -12.48
CA THR A 161 3.81 5.61 -12.35
C THR A 161 5.16 5.31 -12.99
N LEU A 162 5.77 4.17 -12.66
CA LEU A 162 7.10 3.82 -13.13
C LEU A 162 7.17 3.73 -14.66
N PHE A 163 6.11 3.23 -15.30
CA PHE A 163 6.00 3.20 -16.76
C PHE A 163 6.12 4.61 -17.36
N TRP A 164 5.36 5.57 -16.85
CA TRP A 164 5.41 6.95 -17.33
C TRP A 164 6.73 7.64 -17.00
N ILE A 165 7.32 7.38 -15.83
CA ILE A 165 8.64 7.90 -15.47
C ILE A 165 9.72 7.42 -16.45
N PHE A 166 9.68 6.15 -16.88
CA PHE A 166 10.64 5.66 -17.91
C PHE A 166 10.53 6.44 -19.22
N ILE A 167 9.30 6.75 -19.65
CA ILE A 167 9.05 7.50 -20.89
C ILE A 167 9.49 8.95 -20.72
N LEU A 168 9.03 9.61 -19.65
CA LEU A 168 9.37 10.99 -19.32
C LEU A 168 10.88 11.16 -19.23
N PHE A 169 11.56 10.30 -18.47
CA PHE A 169 13.02 10.35 -18.33
C PHE A 169 13.74 10.16 -19.66
N TYR A 170 13.30 9.24 -20.54
CA TYR A 170 13.90 9.08 -21.87
C TYR A 170 13.88 10.39 -22.67
N PHE A 171 12.75 11.11 -22.66
CA PHE A 171 12.62 12.39 -23.35
C PHE A 171 13.43 13.50 -22.67
N LEU A 172 13.34 13.63 -21.34
CA LEU A 172 14.13 14.60 -20.58
C LEU A 172 15.63 14.41 -20.83
N GLU A 173 16.11 13.17 -20.83
CA GLU A 173 17.51 12.86 -21.06
C GLU A 173 17.93 13.21 -22.50
N LYS A 174 17.16 12.73 -23.49
CA LYS A 174 17.50 12.88 -24.91
C LYS A 174 17.49 14.33 -25.38
N TYR A 175 16.49 15.12 -24.97
CA TYR A 175 16.24 16.45 -25.51
C TYR A 175 16.68 17.60 -24.59
N ILE A 176 16.81 17.36 -23.28
CA ILE A 176 17.12 18.41 -22.31
C ILE A 176 18.48 18.15 -21.67
N TYR A 177 18.70 17.00 -21.03
CA TYR A 177 19.96 16.73 -20.31
C TYR A 177 21.20 16.82 -21.21
N ASN A 178 21.12 16.27 -22.43
CA ASN A 178 22.22 16.33 -23.39
C ASN A 178 22.55 17.74 -23.87
N ASN A 179 21.58 18.66 -23.83
CA ASN A 179 21.73 20.04 -24.28
C ASN A 179 22.10 20.98 -23.11
N ASN A 180 21.37 20.90 -22.00
CA ASN A 180 21.56 21.73 -20.82
C ASN A 180 21.21 20.97 -19.53
N LYS A 181 22.25 20.56 -18.80
CA LYS A 181 22.15 19.81 -17.54
C LYS A 181 21.47 20.60 -16.42
N TYR A 182 21.61 21.93 -16.40
CA TYR A 182 21.02 22.77 -15.37
C TYR A 182 19.50 22.84 -15.54
N ILE A 183 19.02 23.09 -16.77
CA ILE A 183 17.58 23.09 -17.06
C ILE A 183 16.96 21.74 -16.73
N PHE A 184 17.64 20.64 -17.05
CA PHE A 184 17.18 19.30 -16.67
C PHE A 184 16.94 19.18 -15.16
N TRP A 185 17.91 19.58 -14.31
CA TRP A 185 17.76 19.48 -12.87
C TRP A 185 16.73 20.44 -12.30
N VAL A 186 16.58 21.64 -12.88
CA VAL A 186 15.51 22.58 -12.51
C VAL A 186 14.14 21.94 -12.75
N ILE A 187 13.90 21.33 -13.92
CA ILE A 187 12.65 20.62 -14.21
C ILE A 187 12.40 19.49 -13.21
N VAL A 188 13.42 18.67 -12.93
CA VAL A 188 13.31 17.56 -11.97
C VAL A 188 12.98 18.07 -10.56
N LEU A 189 13.61 19.15 -10.10
CA LEU A 189 13.33 19.74 -8.78
C LEU A 189 11.93 20.34 -8.72
N ILE A 190 11.45 20.97 -9.80
CA ILE A 190 10.08 21.48 -9.89
C ILE A 190 9.07 20.35 -9.68
N THR A 191 9.30 19.17 -10.27
CA THR A 191 8.39 18.02 -10.06
C THR A 191 8.29 17.56 -8.61
N TYR A 192 9.31 17.81 -7.79
CA TYR A 192 9.31 17.45 -6.36
C TYR A 192 8.68 18.55 -5.50
N PHE A 193 9.12 19.80 -5.65
CA PHE A 193 8.68 20.91 -4.79
C PHE A 193 7.27 21.42 -5.11
N PHE A 194 6.85 21.36 -6.37
CA PHE A 194 5.55 21.86 -6.83
C PHE A 194 4.59 20.71 -7.19
N ASN A 195 4.82 19.53 -6.63
CA ASN A 195 3.97 18.35 -6.85
C ASN A 195 2.48 18.64 -6.52
N ASP A 196 2.20 19.46 -5.50
CA ASP A 196 0.82 19.83 -5.12
C ASP A 196 0.09 20.64 -6.19
N ILE A 197 0.82 21.39 -7.02
CA ILE A 197 0.24 22.15 -8.14
C ILE A 197 0.06 21.21 -9.33
N ILE A 198 1.10 20.43 -9.65
CA ILE A 198 1.09 19.43 -10.73
C ILE A 198 -0.03 18.41 -10.52
N TYR A 199 -0.31 18.09 -9.26
CA TYR A 199 -1.39 17.21 -8.80
C TYR A 199 -2.75 17.57 -9.42
N ASN A 200 -3.06 18.86 -9.58
CA ASN A 200 -4.35 19.28 -10.13
C ASN A 200 -4.49 18.99 -11.64
N PHE A 201 -3.38 18.81 -12.35
CA PHE A 201 -3.36 18.71 -13.82
C PHE A 201 -3.02 17.30 -14.35
N MET A 202 -2.74 16.35 -13.48
CA MET A 202 -2.36 14.98 -13.86
C MET A 202 -3.54 14.00 -13.73
N PRO A 203 -3.57 12.86 -14.44
CA PRO A 203 -4.53 11.77 -14.16
C PRO A 203 -4.29 11.19 -12.75
N ASN A 204 -5.35 10.79 -12.02
CA ASN A 204 -5.28 10.34 -10.61
C ASN A 204 -4.13 9.35 -10.30
N GLY A 205 -3.86 8.37 -11.17
CA GLY A 205 -2.74 7.44 -10.98
C GLY A 205 -1.32 8.05 -11.06
N LEU A 206 -1.19 9.25 -11.63
CA LEU A 206 0.05 10.05 -11.70
C LEU A 206 0.04 11.26 -10.74
N LYS A 207 -1.15 11.71 -10.27
CA LYS A 207 -1.35 12.97 -9.55
C LYS A 207 -0.37 13.23 -8.40
N SER A 208 0.00 12.23 -7.61
CA SER A 208 0.90 12.40 -6.46
C SER A 208 2.31 11.83 -6.68
N ASN A 209 2.57 11.27 -7.86
CA ASN A 209 3.67 10.33 -8.04
C ASN A 209 4.75 10.85 -9.01
N VAL A 210 4.53 11.99 -9.67
CA VAL A 210 5.52 12.62 -10.55
C VAL A 210 6.76 13.06 -9.78
N GLN A 211 6.63 13.44 -8.50
CA GLN A 211 7.75 13.72 -7.60
C GLN A 211 8.80 12.59 -7.55
N TYR A 212 8.44 11.35 -7.88
CA TYR A 212 9.39 10.23 -7.86
C TYR A 212 10.40 10.23 -9.01
N VAL A 213 10.22 11.11 -10.01
CA VAL A 213 11.20 11.31 -11.10
C VAL A 213 12.58 11.64 -10.54
N ILE A 214 12.66 12.46 -9.48
CA ILE A 214 13.94 12.81 -8.85
C ILE A 214 14.69 11.57 -8.36
N PHE A 215 14.01 10.63 -7.71
CA PHE A 215 14.63 9.42 -7.19
C PHE A 215 15.06 8.47 -8.32
N PHE A 216 14.28 8.40 -9.40
CA PHE A 216 14.70 7.71 -10.61
C PHE A 216 16.00 8.31 -11.18
N CYS A 217 16.08 9.65 -11.27
CA CYS A 217 17.30 10.35 -11.72
C CYS A 217 18.49 10.07 -10.78
N ILE A 218 18.29 10.14 -9.46
CA ILE A 218 19.32 9.84 -8.45
C ILE A 218 19.90 8.45 -8.69
N GLY A 219 19.04 7.44 -8.86
CA GLY A 219 19.47 6.08 -9.15
C GLY A 219 20.22 5.95 -10.48
N TYR A 220 19.74 6.61 -11.53
CA TYR A 220 20.37 6.62 -12.86
C TYR A 220 21.81 7.17 -12.80
N PHE A 221 21.99 8.35 -12.19
CA PHE A 221 23.30 8.99 -12.08
C PHE A 221 24.21 8.32 -11.05
N PHE A 222 23.64 7.71 -10.00
CA PHE A 222 24.42 6.95 -9.03
C PHE A 222 25.17 5.77 -9.68
N GLU A 223 24.57 5.07 -10.64
CA GLU A 223 25.24 3.96 -11.33
C GLU A 223 26.51 4.40 -12.09
N ILE A 224 26.60 5.65 -12.53
CA ILE A 224 27.79 6.21 -13.19
C ILE A 224 28.99 6.22 -12.23
N ILE A 225 28.74 6.61 -10.97
CA ILE A 225 29.79 6.77 -9.95
C ILE A 225 29.92 5.55 -9.03
N ARG A 226 29.05 4.54 -9.16
CA ARG A 226 28.93 3.41 -8.24
C ARG A 226 30.24 2.65 -8.02
N GLU A 227 30.96 2.34 -9.09
CA GLU A 227 32.20 1.57 -9.00
C GLU A 227 33.28 2.35 -8.25
N LYS A 228 33.40 3.66 -8.50
CA LYS A 228 34.28 4.55 -7.73
C LYS A 228 33.85 4.63 -6.26
N TYR A 229 32.55 4.70 -6.00
CA TYR A 229 31.99 4.72 -4.65
C TYR A 229 32.29 3.43 -3.87
N ASN A 230 32.16 2.27 -4.52
CA ASN A 230 32.42 0.95 -3.93
C ASN A 230 33.88 0.70 -3.55
N ASN A 231 34.82 1.42 -4.16
CA ASN A 231 36.25 1.33 -3.86
C ASN A 231 36.63 1.99 -2.52
N SER A 232 35.70 2.67 -1.84
CA SER A 232 35.94 3.22 -0.51
C SER A 232 36.19 2.12 0.53
N LYS A 233 37.32 2.23 1.26
CA LYS A 233 37.68 1.31 2.35
C LYS A 233 36.79 1.49 3.60
N CYS A 234 36.19 2.67 3.77
CA CYS A 234 35.46 3.05 4.99
C CYS A 234 33.94 2.91 4.86
N MET A 235 33.44 2.01 3.99
CA MET A 235 32.00 1.91 3.71
C MET A 235 31.14 1.63 4.96
N VAL A 236 31.64 0.83 5.90
CA VAL A 236 30.94 0.56 7.18
C VAL A 236 30.80 1.84 8.00
N VAL A 237 31.92 2.55 8.21
CA VAL A 237 31.96 3.82 8.95
C VAL A 237 31.05 4.86 8.28
N ASN A 238 31.12 4.99 6.95
CA ASN A 238 30.24 5.87 6.18
C ASN A 238 28.77 5.54 6.42
N THR A 239 28.40 4.26 6.46
CA THR A 239 27.00 3.83 6.69
C THR A 239 26.52 4.20 8.10
N ILE A 240 27.38 4.05 9.11
CA ILE A 240 27.07 4.45 10.49
C ILE A 240 26.89 5.97 10.57
N ILE A 241 27.82 6.75 10.02
CA ILE A 241 27.74 8.21 9.99
C ILE A 241 26.47 8.66 9.27
N LEU A 242 26.16 8.09 8.10
CA LEU A 242 24.94 8.40 7.36
C LEU A 242 23.68 8.10 8.19
N SER A 243 23.67 7.03 8.97
CA SER A 243 22.54 6.67 9.84
C SER A 243 22.32 7.70 10.95
N VAL A 244 23.40 8.19 11.56
CA VAL A 244 23.35 9.28 12.55
C VAL A 244 22.86 10.58 11.92
N VAL A 245 23.39 10.95 10.74
CA VAL A 245 22.96 12.16 10.02
C VAL A 245 21.48 12.09 9.66
N VAL A 246 21.00 10.95 9.16
CA VAL A 246 19.57 10.74 8.86
C VAL A 246 18.71 10.93 10.11
N TYR A 247 19.12 10.37 11.25
CA TYR A 247 18.42 10.53 12.51
C TYR A 247 18.31 12.02 12.87
N VAL A 248 19.43 12.76 12.87
CA VAL A 248 19.45 14.19 13.19
C VAL A 248 18.56 15.00 12.25
N LEU A 249 18.68 14.79 10.93
CA LEU A 249 17.89 15.52 9.92
C LEU A 249 16.39 15.24 10.05
N TYR A 250 15.99 13.99 10.33
CA TYR A 250 14.60 13.61 10.47
C TYR A 250 13.92 14.32 11.65
N TYR A 251 14.62 14.44 12.79
CA TYR A 251 14.10 15.20 13.94
C TYR A 251 14.16 16.71 13.71
N ALA A 252 15.24 17.23 13.11
CA ALA A 252 15.38 18.65 12.82
C ALA A 252 14.25 19.17 11.91
N GLN A 253 13.84 18.38 10.92
CA GLN A 253 12.74 18.74 10.02
C GLN A 253 11.44 19.06 10.76
N LYS A 254 11.13 18.33 11.84
CA LYS A 254 9.85 18.50 12.57
C LYS A 254 9.74 19.86 13.25
N ASN A 255 10.85 20.51 13.56
CA ASN A 255 10.90 21.80 14.25
C ASN A 255 10.89 23.01 13.30
N ILE A 256 10.87 22.80 11.99
CA ILE A 256 10.93 23.87 11.00
C ILE A 256 9.52 24.21 10.53
N ASN A 257 9.09 25.46 10.67
CA ASN A 257 7.74 25.87 10.25
C ASN A 257 7.61 26.12 8.74
N PHE A 258 8.72 26.35 8.03
CA PHE A 258 8.70 26.65 6.61
C PHE A 258 8.59 25.39 5.73
N LYS A 259 7.46 25.22 5.04
CA LYS A 259 7.12 24.03 4.23
C LYS A 259 8.23 23.60 3.26
N TYR A 260 8.80 24.53 2.48
CA TYR A 260 9.79 24.16 1.45
C TYR A 260 11.14 23.75 2.06
N ALA A 261 11.52 24.31 3.22
CA ALA A 261 12.70 23.86 3.97
C ALA A 261 12.48 22.45 4.52
N GLN A 262 11.29 22.16 5.07
CA GLN A 262 10.93 20.79 5.48
C GLN A 262 11.03 19.80 4.31
N LEU A 263 10.46 20.14 3.14
CA LEU A 263 10.51 19.29 1.94
C LEU A 263 11.93 19.03 1.46
N LEU A 264 12.80 20.04 1.51
CA LEU A 264 14.21 19.93 1.14
C LEU A 264 14.96 18.97 2.09
N ILE A 265 14.78 19.11 3.40
CA ILE A 265 15.41 18.19 4.38
C ILE A 265 14.88 16.77 4.17
N LEU A 266 13.58 16.61 3.96
CA LEU A 266 12.97 15.30 3.70
C LEU A 266 13.51 14.66 2.41
N LEU A 267 13.78 15.47 1.37
CA LEU A 267 14.44 15.00 0.14
C LEU A 267 15.82 14.41 0.47
N PHE A 268 16.64 15.14 1.24
CA PHE A 268 17.95 14.65 1.66
C PHE A 268 17.84 13.38 2.51
N VAL A 269 16.94 13.34 3.51
CA VAL A 269 16.69 12.15 4.33
C VAL A 269 16.37 10.92 3.46
N LYS A 270 15.48 11.06 2.47
CA LYS A 270 15.14 9.99 1.52
C LYS A 270 16.35 9.52 0.71
N ILE A 271 17.16 10.46 0.19
CA ILE A 271 18.38 10.14 -0.57
C ILE A 271 19.38 9.37 0.30
N LEU A 272 19.62 9.83 1.52
CA LEU A 272 20.55 9.20 2.44
C LEU A 272 20.08 7.80 2.85
N LEU A 273 18.78 7.61 3.09
CA LEU A 273 18.20 6.29 3.37
C LEU A 273 18.38 5.31 2.20
N ILE A 274 18.17 5.77 0.96
CA ILE A 274 18.45 4.95 -0.24
C ILE A 274 19.92 4.54 -0.30
N LEU A 275 20.82 5.48 -0.01
CA LEU A 275 22.27 5.22 0.01
C LEU A 275 22.66 4.24 1.13
N ILE A 276 22.06 4.36 2.32
CA ILE A 276 22.24 3.40 3.43
C ILE A 276 21.81 1.99 2.98
N VAL A 277 20.64 1.85 2.33
CA VAL A 277 20.19 0.53 1.84
C VAL A 277 21.10 -0.01 0.74
N TYR A 278 21.66 0.84 -0.12
CA TYR A 278 22.69 0.43 -1.07
C TYR A 278 23.94 -0.08 -0.35
N ASN A 279 24.45 0.66 0.63
CA ASN A 279 25.65 0.28 1.39
C ASN A 279 25.44 -1.05 2.13
N ILE A 280 24.30 -1.22 2.79
CA ILE A 280 23.90 -2.48 3.41
C ILE A 280 23.92 -3.59 2.36
N SER A 281 23.30 -3.38 1.20
CA SER A 281 23.27 -4.39 0.13
C SER A 281 24.66 -4.76 -0.40
N TYR A 282 25.57 -3.79 -0.50
CA TYR A 282 26.96 -4.00 -0.88
C TYR A 282 27.73 -4.79 0.19
N LEU A 283 27.66 -4.35 1.45
CA LEU A 283 28.34 -4.97 2.58
C LEU A 283 27.87 -6.42 2.80
N LEU A 284 26.56 -6.65 2.78
CA LEU A 284 25.95 -7.97 2.90
C LEU A 284 26.42 -8.93 1.79
N ASN A 285 26.54 -8.46 0.56
CA ASN A 285 27.08 -9.28 -0.53
C ASN A 285 28.59 -9.50 -0.42
N LYS A 286 29.34 -8.46 -0.02
CA LYS A 286 30.81 -8.51 0.10
C LYS A 286 31.27 -9.46 1.21
N TYR A 287 30.68 -9.35 2.39
CA TYR A 287 31.13 -10.09 3.58
C TYR A 287 30.33 -11.38 3.83
N LEU A 288 28.99 -11.35 3.66
CA LEU A 288 28.13 -12.49 3.98
C LEU A 288 27.70 -13.31 2.76
N LYS A 289 28.04 -12.87 1.54
CA LYS A 289 27.68 -13.54 0.28
C LYS A 289 26.19 -13.92 0.21
N ILE A 290 25.31 -13.05 0.71
CA ILE A 290 23.85 -13.28 0.81
C ILE A 290 23.22 -13.69 -0.53
N SER A 291 23.76 -13.20 -1.63
CA SER A 291 23.33 -13.60 -2.98
C SER A 291 23.41 -15.10 -3.28
N LYS A 292 24.14 -15.89 -2.49
CA LYS A 292 24.24 -17.35 -2.61
C LYS A 292 23.25 -18.12 -1.74
N LEU A 293 22.49 -17.45 -0.87
CA LEU A 293 21.54 -18.11 0.01
C LEU A 293 20.31 -18.56 -0.78
N LYS A 294 19.89 -19.83 -0.61
CA LYS A 294 18.70 -20.40 -1.28
C LYS A 294 17.43 -19.58 -1.04
N LEU A 295 17.27 -19.05 0.17
CA LEU A 295 16.13 -18.19 0.52
C LEU A 295 16.15 -16.88 -0.29
N TYR A 296 17.32 -16.24 -0.40
CA TYR A 296 17.50 -15.04 -1.21
C TYR A 296 17.18 -15.31 -2.68
N GLU A 297 17.70 -16.39 -3.26
CA GLU A 297 17.46 -16.74 -4.66
C GLU A 297 15.96 -16.92 -4.93
N LYS A 298 15.24 -17.56 -4.02
CA LYS A 298 13.79 -17.75 -4.12
C LYS A 298 13.04 -16.42 -4.03
N LEU A 299 13.37 -15.58 -3.05
CA LEU A 299 12.76 -14.25 -2.89
C LEU A 299 13.04 -13.36 -4.09
N TYR A 300 14.28 -13.34 -4.59
CA TYR A 300 14.67 -12.58 -5.77
C TYR A 300 13.95 -13.06 -7.04
N LYS A 301 13.85 -14.39 -7.24
CA LYS A 301 13.16 -14.98 -8.39
C LYS A 301 11.68 -14.60 -8.47
N TYR A 302 10.98 -14.63 -7.34
CA TYR A 302 9.54 -14.33 -7.25
C TYR A 302 9.24 -12.91 -6.79
N ASN A 303 10.26 -12.05 -6.77
CA ASN A 303 10.18 -10.71 -6.20
C ASN A 303 9.04 -9.85 -6.80
N PHE A 304 8.92 -9.88 -8.13
CA PHE A 304 7.86 -9.14 -8.83
C PHE A 304 6.48 -9.75 -8.59
N ASP A 305 6.38 -11.08 -8.50
CA ASP A 305 5.12 -11.77 -8.23
C ASP A 305 4.63 -11.47 -6.80
N ILE A 306 5.53 -11.45 -5.81
CA ILE A 306 5.22 -11.06 -4.42
C ILE A 306 4.64 -9.64 -4.41
N TYR A 307 5.29 -8.69 -5.09
CA TYR A 307 4.76 -7.34 -5.22
C TYR A 307 3.34 -7.33 -5.81
N LEU A 308 3.08 -8.10 -6.87
CA LEU A 308 1.77 -8.13 -7.52
C LEU A 308 0.65 -8.67 -6.62
N PHE A 309 0.92 -9.72 -5.84
CA PHE A 309 -0.13 -10.50 -5.17
C PHE A 309 -0.32 -10.22 -3.67
N HIS A 310 0.66 -9.61 -2.98
CA HIS A 310 0.64 -9.51 -1.52
C HIS A 310 -0.48 -8.64 -0.94
N ASP A 311 -0.74 -7.48 -1.54
CA ASP A 311 -1.65 -6.49 -0.95
C ASP A 311 -3.11 -6.96 -0.99
N PRO A 312 -3.67 -7.50 -2.10
CA PRO A 312 -5.03 -8.02 -2.12
C PRO A 312 -5.25 -9.13 -1.10
N LEU A 313 -4.24 -9.98 -0.84
CA LEU A 313 -4.34 -11.04 0.17
C LEU A 313 -4.55 -10.50 1.58
N ASN A 314 -4.04 -9.31 1.91
CA ASN A 314 -4.28 -8.69 3.21
C ASN A 314 -5.77 -8.41 3.44
N TYR A 315 -6.51 -7.96 2.41
CA TYR A 315 -7.96 -7.75 2.51
C TYR A 315 -8.69 -9.07 2.77
N LEU A 316 -8.29 -10.12 2.07
CA LEU A 316 -8.87 -11.45 2.25
C LEU A 316 -8.61 -12.01 3.65
N PHE A 317 -7.37 -11.89 4.13
CA PHE A 317 -7.00 -12.34 5.47
C PHE A 317 -7.74 -11.59 6.57
N LEU A 318 -7.83 -10.27 6.48
CA LEU A 318 -8.54 -9.46 7.46
C LEU A 318 -10.05 -9.77 7.45
N TYR A 319 -10.64 -9.95 6.26
CA TYR A 319 -12.03 -10.35 6.14
C TYR A 319 -12.29 -11.72 6.78
N ILE A 320 -11.49 -12.74 6.45
CA ILE A 320 -11.63 -14.09 7.04
C ILE A 320 -11.41 -14.04 8.56
N ALA A 321 -10.39 -13.33 9.02
CA ALA A 321 -10.11 -13.18 10.45
C ALA A 321 -11.29 -12.52 11.18
N SER A 322 -11.91 -11.47 10.60
CA SER A 322 -13.07 -10.82 11.19
C SER A 322 -14.29 -11.76 11.32
N LEU A 323 -14.53 -12.63 10.32
CA LEU A 323 -15.61 -13.62 10.39
C LEU A 323 -15.38 -14.68 11.47
N ILE A 324 -14.13 -15.11 11.65
CA ILE A 324 -13.76 -16.06 12.70
C ILE A 324 -13.98 -15.43 14.07
N LEU A 325 -13.57 -14.17 14.26
CA LEU A 325 -13.68 -13.47 15.54
C LEU A 325 -15.12 -13.21 15.95
N ILE A 326 -16.00 -12.89 14.99
CA ILE A 326 -17.44 -12.73 15.26
C ILE A 326 -18.05 -14.03 15.83
N LYS A 327 -17.54 -15.21 15.44
CA LYS A 327 -18.03 -16.50 15.92
C LYS A 327 -17.48 -16.92 17.29
N ILE A 328 -16.37 -16.35 17.73
CA ILE A 328 -15.76 -16.71 19.02
C ILE A 328 -16.45 -15.90 20.11
N GLN A 329 -17.32 -16.55 20.90
CA GLN A 329 -18.01 -15.92 22.04
C GLN A 329 -17.09 -15.61 23.23
N ASN A 330 -15.93 -16.25 23.33
CA ASN A 330 -15.06 -16.18 24.51
C ASN A 330 -14.04 -15.04 24.38
N GLN A 331 -14.40 -13.84 24.88
CA GLN A 331 -13.64 -12.60 24.72
C GLN A 331 -12.25 -12.64 25.36
N ASN A 332 -12.03 -13.45 26.39
CA ASN A 332 -10.75 -13.57 27.09
C ASN A 332 -9.64 -14.18 26.21
N LEU A 333 -9.98 -15.03 25.23
CA LEU A 333 -9.02 -15.59 24.26
C LEU A 333 -8.65 -14.56 23.18
N ILE A 334 -9.63 -13.80 22.69
CA ILE A 334 -9.45 -12.77 21.65
C ILE A 334 -8.65 -11.56 22.21
N GLN A 335 -8.87 -11.23 23.48
CA GLN A 335 -8.21 -10.14 24.20
C GLN A 335 -6.79 -10.48 24.68
N THR A 336 -6.29 -11.70 24.48
CA THR A 336 -4.83 -11.90 24.56
C THR A 336 -4.21 -11.15 23.37
N GLN A 337 -3.86 -9.89 23.60
CA GLN A 337 -3.33 -8.95 22.61
C GLN A 337 -2.15 -9.55 21.81
N VAL A 338 -1.42 -10.47 22.44
CA VAL A 338 -0.33 -11.25 21.84
C VAL A 338 -0.81 -12.25 20.80
N PHE A 339 -1.91 -12.98 21.03
CA PHE A 339 -2.42 -13.98 20.08
C PHE A 339 -2.96 -13.31 18.82
N SER A 340 -3.77 -12.26 18.98
CA SER A 340 -4.29 -11.48 17.86
C SER A 340 -3.16 -10.83 17.06
N PHE A 341 -2.16 -10.25 17.73
CA PHE A 341 -1.00 -9.67 17.04
C PHE A 341 -0.16 -10.73 16.30
N PHE A 342 0.21 -11.82 16.97
CA PHE A 342 1.10 -12.85 16.44
C PHE A 342 0.46 -13.59 15.26
N MET A 343 -0.81 -13.99 15.39
CA MET A 343 -1.54 -14.65 14.32
C MET A 343 -1.75 -13.73 13.11
N ILE A 344 -2.09 -12.46 13.30
CA ILE A 344 -2.37 -11.54 12.19
C ILE A 344 -1.10 -11.10 11.50
N PHE A 345 -0.05 -10.73 12.25
CA PHE A 345 1.19 -10.25 11.66
C PHE A 345 1.93 -11.38 10.95
N ILE A 346 2.05 -12.58 11.53
CA ILE A 346 2.70 -13.72 10.87
C ILE A 346 1.90 -14.19 9.66
N LEU A 347 0.56 -14.21 9.75
CA LEU A 347 -0.28 -14.54 8.61
C LEU A 347 -0.09 -13.53 7.46
N ARG A 348 -0.12 -12.23 7.76
CA ARG A 348 -0.06 -11.18 6.74
C ARG A 348 1.33 -10.88 6.21
N PHE A 349 2.38 -11.18 6.98
CA PHE A 349 3.76 -11.02 6.54
C PHE A 349 4.33 -12.33 5.98
N VAL A 350 4.47 -13.35 6.83
CA VAL A 350 5.17 -14.60 6.49
C VAL A 350 4.33 -15.47 5.56
N ILE A 351 3.10 -15.80 5.97
CA ILE A 351 2.23 -16.67 5.17
C ILE A 351 1.88 -15.99 3.84
N ASN A 352 1.66 -14.68 3.83
CA ASN A 352 1.42 -13.92 2.61
C ASN A 352 2.55 -14.09 1.56
N ILE A 353 3.81 -13.96 1.98
CA ILE A 353 4.96 -14.19 1.08
C ILE A 353 4.94 -15.63 0.55
N PHE A 354 4.68 -16.62 1.40
CA PHE A 354 4.60 -18.02 0.96
C PHE A 354 3.46 -18.26 -0.04
N ILE A 355 2.27 -17.72 0.20
CA ILE A 355 1.13 -17.83 -0.72
C ILE A 355 1.42 -17.13 -2.04
N CYS A 356 2.02 -15.93 -2.03
CA CYS A 356 2.42 -15.24 -3.25
C CYS A 356 3.38 -16.09 -4.10
N ILE A 357 4.38 -16.69 -3.46
CA ILE A 357 5.33 -17.58 -4.13
C ILE A 357 4.62 -18.83 -4.67
N PHE A 358 3.69 -19.41 -3.91
CA PHE A 358 2.90 -20.56 -4.35
C PHE A 358 2.07 -20.22 -5.59
N ILE A 359 1.32 -19.11 -5.56
CA ILE A 359 0.54 -18.60 -6.71
C ILE A 359 1.46 -18.43 -7.93
N ALA A 360 2.63 -17.82 -7.74
CA ALA A 360 3.59 -17.61 -8.82
C ALA A 360 4.09 -18.94 -9.43
N VAL A 361 4.39 -19.94 -8.60
CA VAL A 361 4.78 -21.29 -9.06
C VAL A 361 3.66 -21.94 -9.87
N VAL A 362 2.42 -21.86 -9.39
CA VAL A 362 1.26 -22.41 -10.09
C VAL A 362 1.05 -21.72 -11.44
N ILE A 363 1.03 -20.39 -11.48
CA ILE A 363 0.91 -19.61 -12.73
C ILE A 363 2.02 -19.96 -13.72
N ASN A 364 3.26 -20.13 -13.25
CA ASN A 364 4.38 -20.49 -14.11
C ASN A 364 4.23 -21.88 -14.75
N LYS A 365 3.57 -22.84 -14.09
CA LYS A 365 3.20 -24.12 -14.71
C LYS A 365 2.17 -23.94 -15.83
N PHE A 366 1.20 -23.04 -15.65
CA PHE A 366 0.17 -22.73 -16.67
C PHE A 366 0.67 -21.85 -17.83
N LYS A 367 1.81 -21.14 -17.69
CA LYS A 367 2.38 -20.29 -18.77
C LYS A 367 2.78 -21.05 -20.05
N GLN A 368 2.77 -22.39 -20.05
CA GLN A 368 3.01 -23.20 -21.25
C GLN A 368 1.92 -23.01 -22.35
N TYR A 369 0.72 -22.51 -22.00
CA TYR A 369 -0.38 -22.31 -22.97
C TYR A 369 -0.32 -20.94 -23.71
N LYS A 370 0.49 -20.84 -24.78
CA LYS A 370 0.79 -19.60 -25.54
C LYS A 370 -0.41 -18.88 -26.20
N LYS A 371 -1.48 -19.59 -26.58
CA LYS A 371 -2.59 -19.06 -27.41
C LYS A 371 -3.55 -18.15 -26.62
N LEU A 372 -3.84 -18.52 -25.36
CA LEU A 372 -4.73 -17.76 -24.47
C LEU A 372 -4.11 -16.41 -24.06
N ARG A 373 -2.79 -16.41 -23.77
CA ARG A 373 -2.03 -15.21 -23.41
C ARG A 373 -2.10 -14.12 -24.47
N ARG A 374 -1.99 -14.45 -25.76
CA ARG A 374 -2.04 -13.44 -26.85
C ARG A 374 -3.41 -12.78 -26.99
N LYS A 375 -4.51 -13.54 -26.83
CA LYS A 375 -5.87 -13.00 -26.91
C LYS A 375 -6.15 -12.04 -25.75
N LEU A 376 -5.84 -12.44 -24.51
CA LEU A 376 -5.95 -11.58 -23.32
C LEU A 376 -5.16 -10.26 -23.47
N LEU A 377 -3.94 -10.34 -24.01
CA LEU A 377 -3.08 -9.17 -24.23
C LEU A 377 -3.67 -8.13 -25.20
N CYS A 378 -4.27 -8.57 -26.31
CA CYS A 378 -4.92 -7.65 -27.25
C CYS A 378 -6.16 -6.99 -26.62
N TRP A 379 -6.98 -7.75 -25.92
CA TRP A 379 -8.19 -7.22 -25.26
C TRP A 379 -7.86 -6.20 -24.16
N CYS A 380 -6.86 -6.47 -23.33
CA CYS A 380 -6.39 -5.53 -22.32
C CYS A 380 -5.81 -4.24 -22.92
N GLY A 381 -5.08 -4.33 -24.04
CA GLY A 381 -4.54 -3.16 -24.73
C GLY A 381 -5.62 -2.25 -25.32
N VAL A 382 -6.66 -2.82 -25.92
CA VAL A 382 -7.80 -2.07 -26.48
C VAL A 382 -8.61 -1.40 -25.37
N MET A 383 -8.94 -2.13 -24.30
CA MET A 383 -9.63 -1.56 -23.13
C MET A 383 -8.82 -0.42 -22.50
N PHE A 384 -7.50 -0.54 -22.42
CA PHE A 384 -6.64 0.53 -21.88
C PHE A 384 -6.70 1.82 -22.69
N VAL A 385 -6.60 1.76 -24.03
CA VAL A 385 -6.64 2.96 -24.88
C VAL A 385 -8.01 3.64 -24.78
N LEU A 386 -9.09 2.86 -24.73
CA LEU A 386 -10.45 3.36 -24.57
C LEU A 386 -10.65 4.03 -23.19
N CYS A 387 -10.22 3.38 -22.11
CA CYS A 387 -10.29 3.96 -20.76
C CYS A 387 -9.46 5.24 -20.66
N PHE A 388 -8.24 5.26 -21.21
CA PHE A 388 -7.35 6.41 -21.16
C PHE A 388 -7.91 7.61 -21.92
N GLY A 389 -8.48 7.39 -23.12
CA GLY A 389 -9.16 8.44 -23.88
C GLY A 389 -10.38 9.00 -23.15
N MET A 390 -11.16 8.13 -22.51
CA MET A 390 -12.34 8.52 -21.73
C MET A 390 -11.97 9.36 -20.49
N VAL A 391 -10.79 9.14 -19.89
CA VAL A 391 -10.31 9.97 -18.75
C VAL A 391 -9.86 11.34 -19.13
N ILE A 392 -9.16 11.45 -20.26
CA ILE A 392 -8.79 12.77 -20.78
C ILE A 392 -10.07 13.57 -21.05
N TYR A 393 -11.09 12.92 -21.60
CA TYR A 393 -12.40 13.51 -21.83
C TYR A 393 -13.13 13.90 -20.53
N ASP A 394 -13.25 13.00 -19.55
CA ASP A 394 -13.97 13.25 -18.30
C ASP A 394 -13.29 14.34 -17.45
N ASN A 395 -11.94 14.37 -17.41
CA ASN A 395 -11.19 15.42 -16.71
C ASN A 395 -11.27 16.77 -17.44
N TYR A 396 -11.27 16.79 -18.78
CA TYR A 396 -11.44 18.03 -19.54
C TYR A 396 -12.82 18.65 -19.32
N ASN A 397 -13.84 17.81 -19.17
CA ASN A 397 -15.24 18.25 -19.00
C ASN A 397 -15.66 18.43 -17.53
N ASN A 398 -14.74 18.35 -16.56
CA ASN A 398 -15.04 18.40 -15.11
C ASN A 398 -16.17 17.44 -14.68
N ILE A 399 -16.27 16.27 -15.31
CA ILE A 399 -17.29 15.27 -14.98
C ILE A 399 -16.84 14.56 -13.70
N HIS A 400 -17.33 15.05 -12.56
CA HIS A 400 -17.13 14.39 -11.27
C HIS A 400 -18.10 13.20 -11.13
N ARG A 401 -17.65 11.99 -11.53
CA ARG A 401 -18.35 10.77 -11.08
C ARG A 401 -18.21 10.70 -9.56
N THR A 402 -19.31 10.91 -8.84
CA THR A 402 -19.31 10.96 -7.37
C THR A 402 -18.78 9.65 -6.78
N ASN A 403 -17.65 9.78 -6.08
CA ASN A 403 -16.86 8.72 -5.47
C ASN A 403 -17.52 8.15 -4.20
N LYS A 404 -18.58 7.35 -4.32
CA LYS A 404 -19.02 6.56 -3.16
C LYS A 404 -18.34 5.20 -3.17
N ILE A 405 -17.16 5.15 -2.56
CA ILE A 405 -16.61 3.89 -2.02
C ILE A 405 -17.61 3.46 -0.93
N TYR A 406 -18.52 2.55 -1.27
CA TYR A 406 -19.38 1.92 -0.27
C TYR A 406 -18.56 0.89 0.46
N ALA A 407 -17.97 1.33 1.57
CA ALA A 407 -17.42 0.46 2.58
C ALA A 407 -18.50 -0.57 2.99
N PRO A 408 -18.24 -1.88 2.90
CA PRO A 408 -19.03 -2.83 3.66
C PRO A 408 -18.79 -2.50 5.14
N ARG A 409 -19.82 -2.04 5.85
CA ARG A 409 -19.80 -2.15 7.31
C ARG A 409 -19.87 -3.63 7.61
N LEU A 410 -18.83 -4.17 8.25
CA LEU A 410 -18.89 -5.50 8.84
C LEU A 410 -19.97 -5.45 9.93
N GLY A 411 -21.19 -5.83 9.55
CA GLY A 411 -22.34 -5.91 10.43
C GLY A 411 -23.40 -4.83 10.18
N ASP A 412 -24.13 -4.94 9.07
CA ASP A 412 -25.58 -4.78 9.19
C ASP A 412 -26.05 -5.95 10.07
N ASN A 413 -25.97 -5.76 11.40
CA ASN A 413 -26.87 -6.28 12.45
C ASN A 413 -26.26 -6.52 13.83
N PHE A 414 -24.98 -6.30 14.15
CA PHE A 414 -24.55 -6.44 15.56
C PHE A 414 -23.35 -5.54 15.89
N THR A 415 -23.61 -4.41 16.54
CA THR A 415 -22.57 -3.53 17.10
C THR A 415 -22.66 -3.56 18.62
N THR A 416 -21.61 -4.03 19.29
CA THR A 416 -21.49 -3.99 20.75
C THR A 416 -21.07 -2.61 21.20
N ILE A 417 -21.84 -1.95 22.07
CA ILE A 417 -21.45 -0.69 22.70
C ILE A 417 -20.91 -0.96 24.10
N ASN A 418 -19.80 -0.30 24.47
CA ASN A 418 -19.30 -0.25 25.83
C ASN A 418 -20.10 0.81 26.61
N LEU A 419 -20.66 0.41 27.73
CA LEU A 419 -21.19 1.35 28.73
C LEU A 419 -20.02 1.93 29.54
N THR A 420 -20.27 2.96 30.32
CA THR A 420 -19.29 3.56 31.24
C THR A 420 -19.83 3.52 32.67
N ASP A 421 -18.92 3.35 33.64
CA ASP A 421 -19.23 2.93 35.02
C ASP A 421 -19.71 4.02 35.99
N GLU A 422 -19.38 5.30 35.78
CA GLU A 422 -19.55 6.32 36.85
C GLU A 422 -21.00 6.72 37.13
N ASN A 423 -21.92 6.44 36.20
CA ASN A 423 -23.32 6.88 36.30
C ASN A 423 -24.26 5.81 36.88
N TRP A 424 -23.91 4.53 36.71
CA TRP A 424 -24.65 3.40 37.30
C TRP A 424 -24.45 3.30 38.81
N THR A 425 -23.25 3.66 39.29
CA THR A 425 -22.93 3.70 40.72
C THR A 425 -23.52 4.93 41.42
N ASN A 426 -23.72 6.05 40.71
CA ASN A 426 -24.17 7.33 41.27
C ASN A 426 -25.65 7.70 41.00
N GLY A 427 -26.47 6.76 40.51
CA GLY A 427 -27.91 6.79 40.75
C GLY A 427 -28.83 7.42 39.70
N VAL A 428 -28.33 7.82 38.52
CA VAL A 428 -29.19 8.44 37.48
C VAL A 428 -30.00 7.41 36.68
N SER A 429 -29.45 6.21 36.41
CA SER A 429 -30.16 5.14 35.68
C SER A 429 -31.02 4.23 36.56
N ASN A 430 -30.80 4.21 37.89
CA ASN A 430 -31.47 3.26 38.77
C ASN A 430 -32.97 3.52 38.91
N THR A 431 -33.48 4.69 38.52
CA THR A 431 -34.90 5.06 38.65
C THR A 431 -35.62 5.25 37.31
N MET A 432 -34.94 5.23 36.15
CA MET A 432 -35.51 5.52 34.83
C MET A 432 -35.26 4.41 33.79
N ASN A 433 -36.08 4.36 32.74
CA ASN A 433 -35.92 3.43 31.61
C ASN A 433 -34.84 3.90 30.63
N ILE A 434 -33.71 4.39 31.12
CA ILE A 434 -32.70 5.08 30.29
C ILE A 434 -31.35 4.38 30.42
N LEU A 435 -30.71 4.12 29.27
CA LEU A 435 -29.30 3.76 29.19
C LEU A 435 -28.48 4.99 28.78
N LEU A 436 -27.33 5.17 29.40
CA LEU A 436 -26.43 6.28 29.14
C LEU A 436 -25.16 5.79 28.44
N PHE A 437 -24.76 6.50 27.40
CA PHE A 437 -23.54 6.24 26.64
C PHE A 437 -22.68 7.50 26.56
N GLU A 438 -21.36 7.35 26.59
CA GLU A 438 -20.46 8.48 26.41
C GLU A 438 -20.73 9.18 25.07
N ASN A 439 -20.81 10.52 25.10
CA ASN A 439 -21.00 11.33 23.91
C ASN A 439 -19.71 11.40 23.08
N ASN A 440 -19.50 10.41 22.21
CA ASN A 440 -18.39 10.35 21.26
C ASN A 440 -18.88 9.99 19.85
N GLU A 441 -18.12 10.36 18.82
CA GLU A 441 -18.51 10.16 17.40
C GLU A 441 -18.84 8.70 17.07
N VAL A 442 -18.20 7.75 17.76
CA VAL A 442 -18.44 6.31 17.58
C VAL A 442 -19.83 5.94 18.08
N ASN A 443 -20.20 6.28 19.31
CA ASN A 443 -21.49 5.98 19.91
C ASN A 443 -22.64 6.67 19.17
N ILE A 444 -22.48 7.94 18.77
CA ILE A 444 -23.46 8.65 17.94
C ILE A 444 -23.70 7.88 16.64
N SER A 445 -22.63 7.46 15.95
CA SER A 445 -22.75 6.74 14.67
C SER A 445 -23.42 5.36 14.82
N ILE A 446 -23.17 4.68 15.94
CA ILE A 446 -23.74 3.38 16.24
C ILE A 446 -25.22 3.51 16.59
N LEU A 447 -25.59 4.45 17.47
CA LEU A 447 -26.96 4.64 17.94
C LEU A 447 -27.88 5.28 16.90
N LYS A 448 -27.33 5.96 15.89
CA LYS A 448 -28.12 6.53 14.80
C LYS A 448 -28.98 5.48 14.09
N ASN A 449 -30.30 5.67 14.14
CA ASN A 449 -31.35 4.78 13.62
C ASN A 449 -31.46 3.42 14.34
N ALA A 450 -30.96 3.30 15.56
CA ALA A 450 -31.15 2.10 16.36
C ALA A 450 -32.62 1.92 16.76
N LYS A 451 -33.13 0.69 16.68
CA LYS A 451 -34.51 0.33 17.04
C LYS A 451 -34.59 -0.56 18.26
N LEU A 452 -33.58 -1.39 18.48
CA LEU A 452 -33.60 -2.39 19.54
C LEU A 452 -32.19 -2.55 20.12
N VAL A 453 -32.11 -2.75 21.43
CA VAL A 453 -30.89 -3.16 22.12
C VAL A 453 -31.06 -4.54 22.74
N LYS A 454 -30.01 -5.36 22.66
CA LYS A 454 -30.03 -6.75 23.09
C LYS A 454 -28.85 -7.09 23.99
N TYR A 455 -29.13 -7.78 25.09
CA TYR A 455 -28.15 -8.39 25.96
C TYR A 455 -28.59 -9.82 26.29
N ASN A 456 -27.76 -10.83 25.99
CA ASN A 456 -28.11 -12.25 26.06
C ASN A 456 -29.45 -12.57 25.33
N ASN A 457 -30.46 -13.03 26.05
CA ASN A 457 -31.80 -13.35 25.52
C ASN A 457 -32.81 -12.22 25.72
N ILE A 458 -32.38 -11.07 26.23
CA ILE A 458 -33.26 -9.93 26.55
C ILE A 458 -33.16 -8.88 25.45
N ASN A 459 -34.31 -8.48 24.93
CA ASN A 459 -34.46 -7.47 23.91
C ASN A 459 -35.22 -6.28 24.49
N LYS A 460 -34.82 -5.06 24.14
CA LYS A 460 -35.46 -3.81 24.55
C LYS A 460 -35.62 -2.87 23.36
N GLY A 461 -36.85 -2.45 23.09
CA GLY A 461 -37.15 -1.45 22.08
C GLY A 461 -36.61 -0.08 22.49
N ILE A 462 -36.13 0.69 21.52
CA ILE A 462 -35.66 2.07 21.73
C ILE A 462 -36.80 3.02 21.35
N GLN A 463 -37.26 3.80 22.33
CA GLN A 463 -38.29 4.82 22.10
C GLN A 463 -37.68 6.12 21.60
N ASN A 464 -36.56 6.54 22.20
CA ASN A 464 -35.95 7.81 21.85
C ASN A 464 -34.44 7.83 22.12
N ILE A 465 -33.71 8.67 21.40
CA ILE A 465 -32.28 8.88 21.55
C ILE A 465 -32.04 10.39 21.64
N LYS A 466 -31.57 10.88 22.78
CA LYS A 466 -31.39 12.31 23.05
C LYS A 466 -29.93 12.60 23.43
N GLU A 467 -29.37 13.65 22.86
CA GLU A 467 -28.09 14.24 23.27
C GLU A 467 -28.43 15.46 24.12
N ILE A 468 -28.57 15.28 25.44
CA ILE A 468 -29.02 16.36 26.33
C ILE A 468 -27.82 17.20 26.80
N ASP A 469 -26.64 16.59 26.93
CA ASP A 469 -25.41 17.26 27.33
C ASP A 469 -24.21 16.81 26.47
N ASN A 470 -23.09 17.51 26.61
CA ASN A 470 -21.85 17.20 25.87
C ASN A 470 -21.14 15.94 26.39
N SER A 471 -21.69 15.29 27.43
CA SER A 471 -21.07 14.18 28.12
C SER A 471 -21.76 12.84 27.81
N TRP A 472 -23.08 12.85 27.60
CA TRP A 472 -23.92 11.66 27.55
C TRP A 472 -24.95 11.66 26.41
N ILE A 473 -25.14 10.47 25.85
CA ILE A 473 -26.25 10.11 24.96
C ILE A 473 -27.25 9.30 25.78
N TYR A 474 -28.50 9.77 25.80
CA TYR A 474 -29.62 9.20 26.54
C TYR A 474 -30.43 8.31 25.62
N LEU A 475 -30.48 7.03 25.93
CA LEU A 475 -31.22 6.02 25.20
C LEU A 475 -32.44 5.57 26.02
N GLU A 476 -33.61 6.06 25.62
CA GLU A 476 -34.89 5.79 26.29
C GLU A 476 -35.47 4.46 25.79
N LEU A 477 -35.66 3.51 26.70
CA LEU A 477 -36.15 2.17 26.42
C LEU A 477 -37.66 2.04 26.64
N ASP A 478 -38.27 1.08 25.96
CA ASP A 478 -39.69 0.76 26.03
C ASP A 478 -40.21 0.37 27.42
N ASN A 479 -39.42 -0.36 28.22
CA ASN A 479 -39.80 -0.76 29.57
C ASN A 479 -38.60 -1.01 30.51
N ARG A 480 -38.84 -1.02 31.83
CA ARG A 480 -37.79 -1.13 32.87
C ARG A 480 -37.24 -2.53 33.13
N GLU A 481 -38.00 -3.57 32.81
CA GLU A 481 -37.71 -4.93 33.28
C GLU A 481 -36.31 -5.41 32.88
N ASN A 482 -35.48 -5.87 33.82
CA ASN A 482 -34.13 -6.36 33.51
C ASN A 482 -33.18 -5.32 32.87
N ILE A 483 -33.45 -4.01 32.97
CA ILE A 483 -32.53 -2.96 32.49
C ILE A 483 -31.15 -3.09 33.16
N GLU A 484 -31.09 -3.53 34.41
CA GLU A 484 -29.84 -3.77 35.16
C GLU A 484 -28.91 -4.79 34.46
N GLN A 485 -29.45 -5.70 33.65
CA GLN A 485 -28.61 -6.62 32.87
C GLN A 485 -27.85 -5.93 31.74
N PHE A 486 -28.32 -4.75 31.33
CA PHE A 486 -27.66 -3.86 30.39
C PHE A 486 -26.73 -2.87 31.11
N ALA A 487 -26.32 -3.12 32.36
CA ALA A 487 -25.32 -2.31 33.06
C ALA A 487 -23.89 -2.67 32.67
N TYR A 488 -22.94 -1.75 32.85
CA TYR A 488 -21.52 -2.08 32.72
C TYR A 488 -21.14 -3.25 33.65
N PRO A 489 -20.22 -4.17 33.27
CA PRO A 489 -19.37 -4.21 32.06
C PRO A 489 -20.01 -4.85 30.83
N ASN A 490 -21.33 -5.02 30.82
CA ASN A 490 -21.99 -5.80 29.79
C ASN A 490 -21.97 -5.08 28.44
N LYS A 491 -21.59 -5.82 27.39
CA LYS A 491 -21.64 -5.33 26.01
C LYS A 491 -23.03 -5.54 25.44
N ILE A 492 -23.66 -4.43 25.07
CA ILE A 492 -25.01 -4.42 24.51
C ILE A 492 -24.94 -4.43 22.99
N GLN A 493 -25.70 -5.31 22.35
CA GLN A 493 -25.86 -5.34 20.89
C GLN A 493 -26.92 -4.32 20.47
N VAL A 494 -26.61 -3.50 19.45
CA VAL A 494 -27.57 -2.57 18.84
C VAL A 494 -28.03 -3.07 17.48
N LEU A 495 -29.35 -3.08 17.27
CA LEU A 495 -30.04 -3.49 16.05
C LEU A 495 -30.73 -2.27 15.43
N LYS A 496 -30.57 -2.09 14.10
CA LYS A 496 -31.10 -0.95 13.32
C LYS A 496 -32.28 -1.37 12.44
#